data_AF-A0A8J9ZJ56-F1
#
_entry.id   AF-A0A8J9ZJ56-F1
#
_cell.length_a   1.000
_cell.length_b   1.000
_cell.length_c   1.000
_cell.angle_alpha   90.00
_cell.angle_beta   90.00
_cell.angle_gamma   90.00
#
_symmetry.space_group_name_H-M   'P 1'
#
loop_
_entity.id
_entity.type
_entity.pdbx_description
1 polymer ?
#
loop_
_entity_poly.entity_id
_entity_poly.type
_entity_poly.pdbx_seq_one_letter_code
_entity_poly.pdbx_strand_id
1 'polypeptide(L)'
;MEEDVRNLVPTFEEKARALLVAEKLRETMHQGKPVLIKNRNYHLRTYNNCFVGSEVVGWLMQQGEVPDRNTAVQCMRKLQSFNIIHHVCDDHLFKDAMLFYRFRKDDGTFPMDKDSSILFRGKMMYHSLKTSSGQYIFGVKTHNNLQYHDAFLGVDMLNWLVKEKEVQSRQQALAMCRELLERNIIRHVSDDHHFKDGQYLYQFKQDFTRQYRLSEVLTPLEPILPRSRHGSVSSDRTNSTSSAGTPQKASFFIGADEDEKERSGSFGSPSTGNSSVLLRPVTLDELRNNQGRYTQKHIRIVSDAVGYGMVVRGDGPTYIQTVDPGGPAAAAGVKVRQFVKAVNGTDVLELGHQEVAKHILANQEVCNLVILQHGRML
;
A
#
# COMPACT_ATOMS: atom_id res chain seq x y z
N MET A 1 2.03 -32.05 -13.60
CA MET A 1 1.00 -31.02 -13.81
C MET A 1 1.44 -29.83 -12.98
N GLU A 2 1.96 -28.81 -13.65
CA GLU A 2 2.47 -27.62 -12.97
C GLU A 2 1.30 -26.79 -12.48
N GLU A 3 1.25 -26.54 -11.17
CA GLU A 3 0.24 -25.65 -10.61
C GLU A 3 0.65 -24.21 -10.93
N ASP A 4 -0.19 -23.56 -11.71
CA ASP A 4 0.01 -22.26 -12.32
C ASP A 4 0.08 -21.19 -11.20
N VAL A 5 1.27 -20.94 -10.65
CA VAL A 5 1.55 -19.87 -9.65
C VAL A 5 1.47 -18.52 -10.34
N ARG A 6 0.26 -18.18 -10.76
CA ARG A 6 -0.10 -16.87 -11.28
C ARG A 6 0.18 -15.86 -10.18
N ASN A 7 0.83 -14.76 -10.56
CA ASN A 7 0.79 -13.53 -9.78
C ASN A 7 -0.66 -13.07 -9.71
N LEU A 8 -1.40 -13.57 -8.72
CA LEU A 8 -2.78 -13.19 -8.46
C LEU A 8 -2.78 -11.70 -8.14
N VAL A 9 -3.37 -10.91 -9.05
CA VAL A 9 -3.65 -9.50 -8.80
C VAL A 9 -4.48 -9.45 -7.51
N PRO A 10 -3.98 -8.81 -6.44
CA PRO A 10 -4.62 -8.90 -5.14
C PRO A 10 -6.01 -8.29 -5.21
N THR A 11 -6.98 -8.91 -4.52
CA THR A 11 -8.37 -8.50 -4.66
C THR A 11 -8.61 -7.12 -4.04
N PHE A 12 -9.68 -6.45 -4.46
CA PHE A 12 -10.12 -5.22 -3.81
C PHE A 12 -10.28 -5.41 -2.30
N GLU A 13 -10.84 -6.55 -1.87
CA GLU A 13 -11.10 -6.85 -0.47
C GLU A 13 -9.80 -7.10 0.33
N GLU A 14 -8.77 -7.74 -0.25
CA GLU A 14 -7.44 -7.86 0.39
C GLU A 14 -6.79 -6.49 0.58
N LYS A 15 -6.76 -5.68 -0.50
CA LYS A 15 -6.20 -4.33 -0.48
C LYS A 15 -6.94 -3.43 0.50
N ALA A 16 -8.27 -3.54 0.54
CA ALA A 16 -9.10 -2.78 1.46
C ALA A 16 -8.80 -3.10 2.92
N ARG A 17 -8.67 -4.39 3.27
CA ARG A 17 -8.24 -4.78 4.62
C ARG A 17 -6.85 -4.23 4.95
N ALA A 18 -5.89 -4.35 4.04
CA ALA A 18 -4.53 -3.83 4.23
C ALA A 18 -4.53 -2.32 4.47
N LEU A 19 -5.32 -1.55 3.73
CA LEU A 19 -5.47 -0.10 3.92
C LEU A 19 -6.11 0.27 5.27
N LEU A 20 -7.18 -0.42 5.66
CA LEU A 20 -7.86 -0.16 6.95
C LEU A 20 -6.96 -0.50 8.14
N VAL A 21 -6.26 -1.64 8.09
CA VAL A 21 -5.26 -2.04 9.11
C VAL A 21 -4.12 -1.04 9.17
N ALA A 22 -3.57 -0.66 8.02
CA ALA A 22 -2.42 0.24 7.97
C ALA A 22 -2.74 1.66 8.43
N GLU A 23 -3.96 2.16 8.23
CA GLU A 23 -4.36 3.45 8.79
C GLU A 23 -4.40 3.42 10.32
N LYS A 24 -5.04 2.39 10.92
CA LYS A 24 -5.02 2.17 12.38
C LYS A 24 -3.58 2.06 12.90
N LEU A 25 -2.74 1.28 12.22
CA LEU A 25 -1.34 1.10 12.58
C LEU A 25 -0.57 2.44 12.51
N ARG A 26 -0.75 3.22 11.44
CA ARG A 26 -0.14 4.54 11.28
C ARG A 26 -0.57 5.49 12.41
N GLU A 27 -1.88 5.61 12.66
CA GLU A 27 -2.44 6.47 13.72
C GLU A 27 -1.86 6.09 15.10
N THR A 28 -1.83 4.80 15.43
CA THR A 28 -1.26 4.30 16.70
C THR A 28 0.26 4.44 16.79
N MET A 29 1.01 4.37 15.69
CA MET A 29 2.46 4.61 15.68
C MET A 29 2.85 6.09 15.79
N HIS A 30 1.97 7.02 15.36
CA HIS A 30 2.10 8.47 15.57
C HIS A 30 1.75 8.89 16.99
N GLN A 31 0.66 8.36 17.56
CA GLN A 31 0.10 8.81 18.85
C GLN A 31 0.51 7.94 20.05
N GLY A 32 1.08 6.76 19.79
CA GLY A 32 1.42 5.75 20.80
C GLY A 32 2.56 6.15 21.73
N LYS A 33 2.75 5.35 22.78
CA LYS A 33 3.87 5.48 23.72
C LYS A 33 4.65 4.15 23.74
N PRO A 34 5.92 4.12 23.29
CA PRO A 34 6.68 5.23 22.70
C PRO A 34 6.15 5.64 21.31
N VAL A 35 6.38 6.90 20.92
CA VAL A 35 6.12 7.39 19.56
C VAL A 35 7.16 6.78 18.62
N LEU A 36 6.72 5.98 17.65
CA LEU A 36 7.58 5.30 16.69
C LEU A 36 7.84 6.14 15.44
N ILE A 37 6.81 6.87 14.96
CA ILE A 37 6.93 7.73 13.79
C ILE A 37 7.47 9.10 14.22
N LYS A 38 8.69 9.43 13.77
CA LYS A 38 9.39 10.68 14.11
C LYS A 38 10.52 10.97 13.13
N ASN A 39 11.00 12.20 13.13
CA ASN A 39 12.17 12.60 12.36
C ASN A 39 13.43 11.92 12.93
N ARG A 40 14.30 11.39 12.06
CA ARG A 40 15.59 10.78 12.44
C ARG A 40 16.70 11.29 11.53
N ASN A 41 17.89 11.51 12.08
CA ASN A 41 19.05 11.98 11.33
C ASN A 41 20.00 10.81 11.06
N TYR A 42 20.48 10.68 9.83
CA TYR A 42 21.49 9.68 9.45
C TYR A 42 22.35 10.22 8.30
N HIS A 43 23.68 10.12 8.44
CA HIS A 43 24.68 10.70 7.51
C HIS A 43 24.33 12.13 7.04
N LEU A 44 24.18 13.04 8.01
CA LEU A 44 23.84 14.46 7.80
C LEU A 44 22.47 14.74 7.14
N ARG A 45 21.68 13.71 6.79
CA ARG A 45 20.34 13.84 6.22
C ARG A 45 19.25 13.59 7.25
N THR A 46 18.24 14.46 7.27
CA THR A 46 17.02 14.29 8.08
C THR A 46 15.97 13.49 7.32
N TYR A 47 15.52 12.38 7.91
CA TYR A 47 14.44 11.54 7.41
C TYR A 47 13.18 11.83 8.22
N ASN A 48 12.32 12.69 7.70
CA ASN A 48 11.08 13.09 8.35
C ASN A 48 10.08 11.94 8.49
N ASN A 49 9.24 11.96 9.53
CA ASN A 49 8.10 11.04 9.72
C ASN A 49 8.42 9.54 9.50
N CYS A 50 9.62 9.07 9.79
CA CYS A 50 10.03 7.69 9.56
C CYS A 50 9.84 6.81 10.80
N PHE A 51 9.98 5.49 10.65
CA PHE A 51 10.08 4.51 11.73
C PHE A 51 11.18 3.48 11.42
N VAL A 52 11.73 2.83 12.45
CA VAL A 52 12.80 1.82 12.29
C VAL A 52 12.18 0.43 12.24
N GLY A 53 12.67 -0.43 11.33
CA GLY A 53 12.17 -1.80 11.14
C GLY A 53 12.20 -2.65 12.41
N SER A 54 13.33 -2.68 13.13
CA SER A 54 13.49 -3.44 14.36
C SER A 54 12.68 -2.89 15.55
N GLU A 55 12.56 -1.56 15.66
CA GLU A 55 11.72 -0.90 16.69
C GLU A 55 10.24 -1.28 16.52
N VAL A 56 9.71 -1.18 15.29
CA VAL A 56 8.29 -1.51 15.05
C VAL A 56 8.00 -3.00 15.21
N VAL A 57 8.92 -3.91 14.82
CA VAL A 57 8.74 -5.35 15.06
C VAL A 57 8.71 -5.67 16.56
N GLY A 58 9.60 -5.06 17.35
CA GLY A 58 9.59 -5.22 18.82
C GLY A 58 8.31 -4.69 19.46
N TRP A 59 7.84 -3.51 19.02
CA TRP A 59 6.60 -2.91 19.51
C TRP A 59 5.36 -3.71 19.12
N LEU A 60 5.27 -4.23 17.88
CA LEU A 60 4.15 -5.06 17.42
C LEU A 60 3.98 -6.35 18.23
N MET A 61 5.09 -6.97 18.63
CA MET A 61 5.06 -8.08 19.59
C MET A 61 4.54 -7.63 20.95
N GLN A 62 5.03 -6.50 21.47
CA GLN A 62 4.63 -5.97 22.79
C GLN A 62 3.12 -5.63 22.84
N GLN A 63 2.54 -5.15 21.73
CA GLN A 63 1.10 -4.89 21.63
C GLN A 63 0.25 -6.15 21.40
N GLY A 64 0.85 -7.32 21.15
CA GLY A 64 0.12 -8.55 20.81
C GLY A 64 -0.63 -8.47 19.47
N GLU A 65 -0.17 -7.62 18.54
CA GLU A 65 -0.72 -7.51 17.17
C GLU A 65 -0.28 -8.72 16.29
N VAL A 66 0.84 -9.35 16.66
CA VAL A 66 1.47 -10.49 15.97
C VAL A 66 2.07 -11.48 16.99
N PRO A 67 2.05 -12.80 16.71
CA PRO A 67 2.59 -13.81 17.62
C PRO A 67 4.12 -13.87 17.65
N ASP A 68 4.80 -13.48 16.57
CA ASP A 68 6.26 -13.61 16.42
C ASP A 68 6.84 -12.57 15.42
N ARG A 69 8.18 -12.45 15.39
CA ARG A 69 8.91 -11.48 14.57
C ARG A 69 8.82 -11.75 13.07
N ASN A 70 8.76 -13.02 12.64
CA ASN A 70 8.61 -13.38 11.23
C ASN A 70 7.20 -13.02 10.74
N THR A 71 6.15 -13.31 11.52
CA THR A 71 4.79 -12.84 11.22
C THR A 71 4.72 -11.31 11.14
N ALA A 72 5.41 -10.58 12.02
CA ALA A 72 5.53 -9.11 11.94
C ALA A 72 6.14 -8.65 10.60
N VAL A 73 7.28 -9.25 10.21
CA VAL A 73 7.96 -8.95 8.94
C VAL A 73 7.07 -9.27 7.74
N GLN A 74 6.34 -10.39 7.76
CA GLN A 74 5.41 -10.76 6.68
C GLN A 74 4.25 -9.76 6.56
N CYS A 75 3.62 -9.36 7.67
CA CYS A 75 2.56 -8.36 7.66
C CYS A 75 3.04 -7.04 7.06
N MET A 76 4.19 -6.54 7.51
CA MET A 76 4.77 -5.29 7.02
C MET A 76 5.22 -5.39 5.55
N ARG A 77 5.73 -6.54 5.10
CA ARG A 77 5.99 -6.81 3.68
C ARG A 77 4.71 -6.81 2.84
N LYS A 78 3.59 -7.37 3.32
CA LYS A 78 2.30 -7.30 2.62
C LYS A 78 1.80 -5.85 2.53
N LEU A 79 1.93 -5.04 3.58
CA LEU A 79 1.67 -3.58 3.52
C LEU A 79 2.57 -2.84 2.51
N GLN A 80 3.84 -3.23 2.42
CA GLN A 80 4.77 -2.67 1.42
C GLN A 80 4.39 -3.10 -0.01
N SER A 81 3.96 -4.34 -0.22
CA SER A 81 3.52 -4.82 -1.54
C SER A 81 2.30 -4.07 -2.08
N PHE A 82 1.48 -3.51 -1.18
CA PHE A 82 0.37 -2.60 -1.51
C PHE A 82 0.77 -1.12 -1.64
N ASN A 83 2.08 -0.79 -1.61
CA ASN A 83 2.60 0.58 -1.60
C ASN A 83 2.09 1.45 -0.44
N ILE A 84 1.72 0.85 0.70
CA ILE A 84 1.23 1.61 1.86
C ILE A 84 2.40 2.12 2.72
N ILE A 85 3.43 1.29 2.87
CA ILE A 85 4.73 1.67 3.47
C ILE A 85 5.86 1.47 2.44
N HIS A 86 6.98 2.13 2.68
CA HIS A 86 8.20 1.97 1.88
C HIS A 86 9.47 2.15 2.71
N HIS A 87 10.60 1.62 2.22
CA HIS A 87 11.92 2.00 2.73
C HIS A 87 12.22 3.44 2.29
N VAL A 88 12.87 4.27 3.10
CA VAL A 88 13.05 5.71 2.78
C VAL A 88 13.82 6.03 1.48
N CYS A 89 14.47 5.04 0.87
CA CYS A 89 15.09 5.13 -0.46
C CYS A 89 14.45 4.16 -1.50
N ASP A 90 13.35 3.48 -1.17
CA ASP A 90 12.67 2.46 -1.98
C ASP A 90 13.54 1.22 -2.40
N ASP A 91 14.78 1.12 -1.90
CA ASP A 91 15.75 0.07 -2.30
C ASP A 91 15.63 -1.26 -1.53
N HIS A 92 14.80 -1.34 -0.48
CA HIS A 92 14.73 -2.50 0.40
C HIS A 92 13.30 -2.96 0.68
N LEU A 93 13.07 -4.27 0.60
CA LEU A 93 11.93 -4.91 1.24
C LEU A 93 12.00 -4.75 2.77
N PHE A 94 10.86 -4.83 3.44
CA PHE A 94 10.78 -4.72 4.89
C PHE A 94 11.59 -5.84 5.57
N LYS A 95 12.41 -5.42 6.54
CA LYS A 95 13.30 -6.26 7.33
C LYS A 95 13.24 -5.80 8.78
N ASP A 96 13.32 -6.77 9.68
CA ASP A 96 13.59 -6.55 11.09
C ASP A 96 15.05 -6.13 11.29
N ALA A 97 15.33 -4.84 11.08
CA ALA A 97 16.67 -4.27 11.06
C ALA A 97 16.64 -2.77 11.36
N MET A 98 17.82 -2.18 11.59
CA MET A 98 18.04 -0.74 11.75
C MET A 98 17.93 0.03 10.41
N LEU A 99 16.86 -0.22 9.65
CA LEU A 99 16.52 0.46 8.41
C LEU A 99 15.32 1.37 8.63
N PHE A 100 15.30 2.51 7.92
CA PHE A 100 14.21 3.48 8.03
C PHE A 100 13.12 3.21 6.99
N TYR A 101 11.88 3.19 7.45
CA TYR A 101 10.69 3.05 6.64
C TYR A 101 9.74 4.22 6.88
N ARG A 102 8.78 4.41 5.97
CA ARG A 102 7.76 5.46 6.06
C ARG A 102 6.42 4.96 5.55
N PHE A 103 5.32 5.45 6.09
CA PHE A 103 4.03 5.35 5.40
C PHE A 103 4.04 6.32 4.23
N ARG A 104 3.65 5.88 3.03
CA ARG A 104 3.57 6.77 1.86
C ARG A 104 2.55 7.92 2.04
N LYS A 105 1.65 7.79 3.02
CA LYS A 105 0.72 8.86 3.42
C LYS A 105 1.40 10.00 4.18
N ASP A 106 2.55 9.75 4.83
CA ASP A 106 3.28 10.72 5.64
C ASP A 106 4.31 11.56 4.85
N ASP A 107 4.49 11.27 3.55
CA ASP A 107 5.32 12.03 2.62
C ASP A 107 4.62 12.37 1.28
N GLY A 108 3.33 12.08 1.16
CA GLY A 108 2.55 12.38 -0.05
C GLY A 108 2.80 11.43 -1.23
N THR A 109 3.60 10.36 -1.07
CA THR A 109 3.87 9.40 -2.15
C THR A 109 2.80 8.30 -2.30
N PHE A 110 1.72 8.33 -1.50
CA PHE A 110 0.71 7.27 -1.50
C PHE A 110 -0.11 7.27 -2.80
N PRO A 111 -0.16 6.16 -3.56
CA PRO A 111 -0.90 6.08 -4.81
C PRO A 111 -2.42 6.01 -4.54
N MET A 112 -3.06 7.18 -4.45
CA MET A 112 -4.51 7.30 -4.25
C MET A 112 -5.29 6.99 -5.54
N ASP A 113 -5.34 5.70 -5.89
CA ASP A 113 -6.16 5.22 -7.00
C ASP A 113 -7.68 5.26 -6.71
N LYS A 114 -8.48 5.04 -7.75
CA LYS A 114 -9.95 5.10 -7.71
C LYS A 114 -10.53 4.18 -6.62
N ASP A 115 -9.99 2.98 -6.48
CA ASP A 115 -10.49 1.98 -5.54
C ASP A 115 -10.17 2.37 -4.09
N SER A 116 -8.95 2.83 -3.83
CA SER A 116 -8.54 3.35 -2.52
C SER A 116 -9.38 4.58 -2.14
N SER A 117 -9.62 5.49 -3.09
CA SER A 117 -10.46 6.67 -2.91
C SER A 117 -11.90 6.31 -2.54
N ILE A 118 -12.52 5.36 -3.25
CA ILE A 118 -13.90 4.91 -2.97
C ILE A 118 -13.99 4.17 -1.64
N LEU A 119 -12.99 3.37 -1.27
CA LEU A 119 -12.91 2.75 0.05
C LEU A 119 -12.89 3.79 1.18
N PHE A 120 -12.00 4.78 1.10
CA PHE A 120 -11.92 5.83 2.12
C PHE A 120 -13.20 6.66 2.16
N ARG A 121 -13.84 6.95 1.02
CA ARG A 121 -15.14 7.60 0.98
C ARG A 121 -16.24 6.77 1.64
N GLY A 122 -16.26 5.45 1.41
CA GLY A 122 -17.15 4.51 2.08
C GLY A 122 -16.93 4.46 3.60
N LYS A 123 -15.68 4.47 4.06
CA LYS A 123 -15.32 4.56 5.49
C LYS A 123 -15.86 5.85 6.13
N MET A 124 -15.59 6.99 5.51
CA MET A 124 -16.06 8.30 6.00
C MET A 124 -17.59 8.36 6.05
N MET A 125 -18.26 7.91 4.99
CA MET A 125 -19.72 7.82 4.92
C MET A 125 -20.28 6.95 6.05
N TYR A 126 -19.75 5.75 6.28
CA TYR A 126 -20.19 4.87 7.35
C TYR A 126 -20.01 5.50 8.74
N HIS A 127 -18.89 6.17 8.99
CA HIS A 127 -18.68 6.92 10.23
C HIS A 127 -19.70 8.04 10.41
N SER A 128 -19.92 8.89 9.39
CA SER A 128 -20.90 9.99 9.43
C SER A 128 -22.35 9.51 9.56
N LEU A 129 -22.66 8.29 9.13
CA LEU A 129 -23.98 7.66 9.31
C LEU A 129 -24.16 7.03 10.70
N LYS A 130 -23.07 6.58 11.34
CA LYS A 130 -23.06 6.09 12.74
C LYS A 130 -23.09 7.23 13.76
N THR A 131 -22.71 8.45 13.39
CA THR A 131 -22.85 9.65 14.24
C THR A 131 -24.22 10.31 14.08
N SER A 132 -24.53 11.26 14.97
CA SER A 132 -25.88 11.81 15.16
C SER A 132 -26.50 12.51 13.95
N SER A 133 -25.73 12.87 12.92
CA SER A 133 -26.24 13.49 11.69
C SER A 133 -26.85 12.47 10.70
N GLY A 134 -26.53 11.18 10.81
CA GLY A 134 -27.07 10.13 9.93
C GLY A 134 -27.80 8.98 10.63
N GLN A 135 -27.88 8.99 11.97
CA GLN A 135 -28.49 7.91 12.76
C GLN A 135 -29.99 7.66 12.45
N TYR A 136 -30.71 8.58 11.81
CA TYR A 136 -32.09 8.34 11.35
C TYR A 136 -32.19 7.43 10.12
N ILE A 137 -31.06 7.18 9.44
CA ILE A 137 -30.96 6.43 8.18
C ILE A 137 -30.61 4.97 8.47
N PHE A 138 -29.59 4.76 9.33
CA PHE A 138 -29.24 3.45 9.86
C PHE A 138 -30.23 3.03 10.95
N GLY A 139 -30.75 1.82 10.83
CA GLY A 139 -31.54 1.20 11.89
C GLY A 139 -31.80 -0.26 11.61
N VAL A 140 -32.61 -0.87 12.48
CA VAL A 140 -33.20 -2.18 12.19
C VAL A 140 -34.36 -1.96 11.23
N LYS A 141 -34.25 -2.51 10.02
CA LYS A 141 -35.31 -2.45 9.00
C LYS A 141 -35.71 -3.87 8.61
N THR A 142 -37.01 -4.11 8.41
CA THR A 142 -37.55 -5.43 8.10
C THR A 142 -37.86 -5.55 6.61
N HIS A 143 -37.45 -6.65 5.98
CA HIS A 143 -37.81 -6.99 4.60
C HIS A 143 -38.03 -8.51 4.50
N ASN A 144 -39.14 -8.94 3.89
CA ASN A 144 -39.54 -10.36 3.80
C ASN A 144 -39.46 -11.12 5.15
N ASN A 145 -39.95 -10.49 6.22
CA ASN A 145 -39.90 -10.98 7.62
C ASN A 145 -38.49 -11.16 8.22
N LEU A 146 -37.42 -10.77 7.51
CA LEU A 146 -36.05 -10.75 8.03
C LEU A 146 -35.69 -9.34 8.52
N GLN A 147 -35.02 -9.26 9.67
CA GLN A 147 -34.51 -8.01 10.22
C GLN A 147 -33.06 -7.76 9.80
N TYR A 148 -32.80 -6.55 9.34
CA TYR A 148 -31.49 -6.10 8.88
C TYR A 148 -31.03 -4.93 9.75
N HIS A 149 -30.01 -5.16 10.58
CA HIS A 149 -29.36 -4.13 11.38
C HIS A 149 -28.47 -3.24 10.50
N ASP A 150 -28.28 -1.97 10.90
CA ASP A 150 -27.47 -0.98 10.16
C ASP A 150 -27.85 -0.87 8.67
N ALA A 151 -29.14 -1.09 8.38
CA ALA A 151 -29.67 -1.06 7.02
C ALA A 151 -30.28 0.32 6.73
N PHE A 152 -30.25 0.71 5.46
CA PHE A 152 -30.68 2.02 4.96
C PHE A 152 -31.49 1.91 3.68
N LEU A 153 -32.44 2.83 3.45
CA LEU A 153 -33.14 2.90 2.17
C LEU A 153 -32.31 3.69 1.15
N GLY A 154 -32.37 3.29 -0.12
CA GLY A 154 -31.69 3.99 -1.21
C GLY A 154 -32.07 5.47 -1.28
N VAL A 155 -33.38 5.77 -1.22
CA VAL A 155 -33.93 7.14 -1.20
C VAL A 155 -33.38 7.99 -0.05
N ASP A 156 -33.25 7.43 1.16
CA ASP A 156 -32.78 8.12 2.37
C ASP A 156 -31.29 8.48 2.27
N MET A 157 -30.48 7.53 1.79
CA MET A 157 -29.05 7.76 1.53
C MET A 157 -28.84 8.88 0.52
N LEU A 158 -29.58 8.89 -0.58
CA LEU A 158 -29.47 9.93 -1.61
C LEU A 158 -29.92 11.31 -1.09
N ASN A 159 -30.96 11.36 -0.25
CA ASN A 159 -31.38 12.59 0.43
C ASN A 159 -30.28 13.14 1.34
N TRP A 160 -29.66 12.27 2.13
CA TRP A 160 -28.61 12.62 3.08
C TRP A 160 -27.32 13.09 2.40
N LEU A 161 -26.85 12.39 1.37
CA LEU A 161 -25.64 12.78 0.62
C LEU A 161 -25.75 14.20 0.02
N VAL A 162 -26.95 14.59 -0.44
CA VAL A 162 -27.19 15.95 -0.94
C VAL A 162 -27.33 16.95 0.22
N LYS A 163 -28.04 16.59 1.30
CA LYS A 163 -28.27 17.44 2.47
C LYS A 163 -26.97 17.82 3.20
N GLU A 164 -26.11 16.84 3.45
CA GLU A 164 -24.82 17.03 4.12
C GLU A 164 -23.73 17.58 3.16
N LYS A 165 -24.10 17.84 1.89
CA LYS A 165 -23.23 18.40 0.83
C LYS A 165 -22.02 17.51 0.45
N GLU A 166 -22.11 16.22 0.72
CA GLU A 166 -21.18 15.19 0.22
C GLU A 166 -21.17 15.11 -1.31
N VAL A 167 -22.28 15.51 -1.96
CA VAL A 167 -22.39 15.72 -3.41
C VAL A 167 -23.29 16.92 -3.74
N GLN A 168 -23.19 17.39 -4.99
CA GLN A 168 -23.94 18.55 -5.48
C GLN A 168 -25.29 18.17 -6.10
N SER A 169 -25.51 16.91 -6.47
CA SER A 169 -26.77 16.48 -7.10
C SER A 169 -27.16 15.05 -6.76
N ARG A 170 -28.47 14.76 -6.90
CA ARG A 170 -29.03 13.41 -6.71
C ARG A 170 -28.46 12.38 -7.69
N GLN A 171 -28.10 12.81 -8.90
CA GLN A 171 -27.45 11.95 -9.90
C GLN A 171 -26.01 11.59 -9.49
N GLN A 172 -25.26 12.55 -8.91
CA GLN A 172 -23.93 12.27 -8.34
C GLN A 172 -24.02 11.32 -7.13
N ALA A 173 -25.03 11.52 -6.26
CA ALA A 173 -25.29 10.61 -5.14
C ALA A 173 -25.55 9.18 -5.65
N LEU A 174 -26.41 9.04 -6.67
CA LEU A 174 -26.73 7.74 -7.28
C LEU A 174 -25.49 7.08 -7.87
N ALA A 175 -24.68 7.82 -8.63
CA ALA A 175 -23.44 7.30 -9.20
C ALA A 175 -22.46 6.81 -8.11
N MET A 176 -22.29 7.58 -7.02
CA MET A 176 -21.42 7.18 -5.92
C MET A 176 -21.89 5.89 -5.23
N CYS A 177 -23.18 5.77 -4.91
CA CYS A 177 -23.71 4.56 -4.28
C CYS A 177 -23.61 3.33 -5.19
N ARG A 178 -23.67 3.51 -6.51
CA ARG A 178 -23.39 2.46 -7.49
C ARG A 178 -21.92 2.02 -7.44
N GLU A 179 -20.97 2.96 -7.46
CA GLU A 179 -19.54 2.65 -7.36
C GLU A 179 -19.15 1.94 -6.05
N LEU A 180 -19.84 2.26 -4.94
CA LEU A 180 -19.70 1.56 -3.65
C LEU A 180 -20.25 0.13 -3.69
N LEU A 181 -21.33 -0.12 -4.44
CA LEU A 181 -21.92 -1.46 -4.61
C LEU A 181 -21.05 -2.34 -5.51
N GLU A 182 -20.55 -1.81 -6.63
CA GLU A 182 -19.59 -2.49 -7.52
C GLU A 182 -18.33 -2.98 -6.77
N ARG A 183 -17.91 -2.24 -5.75
CA ARG A 183 -16.74 -2.53 -4.91
C ARG A 183 -17.05 -3.35 -3.66
N ASN A 184 -18.26 -3.92 -3.56
CA ASN A 184 -18.65 -4.71 -2.39
C ASN A 184 -18.53 -3.95 -1.06
N ILE A 185 -18.57 -2.61 -1.05
CA ILE A 185 -18.60 -1.81 0.19
C ILE A 185 -20.02 -1.78 0.76
N ILE A 186 -21.00 -1.62 -0.13
CA ILE A 186 -22.43 -1.81 0.17
C ILE A 186 -23.02 -2.93 -0.69
N ARG A 187 -24.18 -3.45 -0.29
CA ARG A 187 -24.97 -4.45 -1.02
C ARG A 187 -26.46 -4.17 -0.91
N HIS A 188 -27.27 -4.71 -1.83
CA HIS A 188 -28.71 -4.83 -1.60
C HIS A 188 -28.97 -6.02 -0.65
N VAL A 189 -29.96 -5.94 0.24
CA VAL A 189 -30.18 -6.98 1.26
C VAL A 189 -30.58 -8.36 0.72
N SER A 190 -31.09 -8.42 -0.52
CA SER A 190 -31.41 -9.65 -1.24
C SER A 190 -30.51 -9.92 -2.44
N ASP A 191 -29.52 -9.05 -2.70
CA ASP A 191 -28.60 -9.09 -3.85
C ASP A 191 -29.25 -9.10 -5.27
N ASP A 192 -30.59 -8.99 -5.38
CA ASP A 192 -31.32 -9.08 -6.65
C ASP A 192 -31.19 -7.85 -7.58
N HIS A 193 -30.58 -6.74 -7.15
CA HIS A 193 -30.42 -5.55 -7.99
C HIS A 193 -29.31 -4.59 -7.57
N HIS A 194 -28.85 -3.84 -8.57
CA HIS A 194 -27.91 -2.74 -8.45
C HIS A 194 -28.53 -1.49 -7.80
N PHE A 195 -27.72 -0.53 -7.33
CA PHE A 195 -28.22 0.58 -6.53
C PHE A 195 -29.21 1.50 -7.30
N LYS A 196 -30.35 1.76 -6.65
CA LYS A 196 -31.51 2.49 -7.16
C LYS A 196 -31.99 3.54 -6.16
N ASP A 197 -32.43 4.67 -6.70
CA ASP A 197 -33.26 5.64 -5.98
C ASP A 197 -34.65 5.05 -5.72
N GLY A 198 -35.07 5.00 -4.46
CA GLY A 198 -36.32 4.40 -4.04
C GLY A 198 -36.25 3.64 -2.71
N GLN A 199 -37.33 2.96 -2.37
CA GLN A 199 -37.52 2.22 -1.11
C GLN A 199 -36.88 0.82 -1.13
N TYR A 200 -35.67 0.72 -1.70
CA TYR A 200 -34.87 -0.50 -1.74
C TYR A 200 -33.91 -0.51 -0.54
N LEU A 201 -33.66 -1.69 0.04
CA LEU A 201 -32.97 -1.81 1.32
C LEU A 201 -31.51 -2.26 1.11
N TYR A 202 -30.57 -1.50 1.66
CA TYR A 202 -29.14 -1.74 1.49
C TYR A 202 -28.44 -1.83 2.86
N GLN A 203 -27.27 -2.45 2.86
CA GLN A 203 -26.36 -2.54 4.01
C GLN A 203 -24.92 -2.34 3.55
N PHE A 204 -24.05 -1.89 4.44
CA PHE A 204 -22.61 -2.04 4.26
C PHE A 204 -22.22 -3.52 4.45
N LYS A 205 -21.38 -4.07 3.56
CA LYS A 205 -20.73 -5.39 3.79
C LYS A 205 -19.58 -5.26 4.79
N GLN A 206 -18.93 -4.11 4.79
CA GLN A 206 -17.77 -3.80 5.60
C GLN A 206 -18.19 -3.03 6.86
N ASP A 207 -18.00 -3.61 8.04
CA ASP A 207 -18.04 -2.83 9.28
C ASP A 207 -16.73 -2.04 9.41
N PHE A 208 -16.81 -0.72 9.24
CA PHE A 208 -15.65 0.16 9.38
C PHE A 208 -15.33 0.54 10.83
N THR A 209 -16.20 0.20 11.80
CA THR A 209 -15.87 0.34 13.24
C THR A 209 -15.02 -0.83 13.77
N ARG A 210 -14.98 -1.96 13.04
CA ARG A 210 -14.19 -3.11 13.43
C ARG A 210 -12.70 -2.80 13.50
N GLN A 211 -12.11 -3.04 14.66
CA GLN A 211 -10.66 -2.99 14.84
C GLN A 211 -10.03 -4.31 14.38
N TYR A 212 -9.45 -4.29 13.18
CA TYR A 212 -8.63 -5.38 12.67
C TYR A 212 -7.31 -5.49 13.44
N ARG A 213 -6.80 -6.73 13.60
CA ARG A 213 -5.40 -6.97 13.98
C ARG A 213 -4.48 -6.91 12.77
N LEU A 214 -3.21 -6.58 12.97
CA LEU A 214 -2.22 -6.54 11.88
C LEU A 214 -2.07 -7.90 11.17
N SER A 215 -2.11 -8.99 11.94
CA SER A 215 -2.03 -10.37 11.44
C SER A 215 -3.14 -10.75 10.43
N GLU A 216 -4.30 -10.08 10.45
CA GLU A 216 -5.40 -10.36 9.50
C GLU A 216 -5.08 -9.96 8.04
N VAL A 217 -4.02 -9.17 7.83
CA VAL A 217 -3.48 -8.81 6.51
C VAL A 217 -2.88 -10.04 5.79
N LEU A 218 -2.51 -11.09 6.53
CA LEU A 218 -2.03 -12.36 5.99
C LEU A 218 -3.13 -13.42 5.83
N THR A 219 -4.31 -13.22 6.43
CA THR A 219 -5.41 -14.19 6.36
C THR A 219 -6.04 -14.19 4.97
N PRO A 220 -6.07 -15.32 4.25
CA PRO A 220 -6.80 -15.43 2.99
C PRO A 220 -8.27 -15.04 3.17
N LEU A 221 -8.86 -14.41 2.16
CA LEU A 221 -10.32 -14.33 2.09
C LEU A 221 -10.86 -15.73 1.79
N GLU A 222 -11.80 -16.20 2.59
CA GLU A 222 -12.57 -17.39 2.20
C GLU A 222 -13.29 -17.11 0.87
N PRO A 223 -13.31 -18.06 -0.07
CA PRO A 223 -14.10 -17.93 -1.28
C PRO A 223 -15.57 -17.70 -0.91
N ILE A 224 -16.21 -16.69 -1.51
CA ILE A 224 -17.65 -16.48 -1.34
C ILE A 224 -18.38 -17.58 -2.10
N LEU A 225 -18.54 -18.74 -1.45
CA LEU A 225 -19.49 -19.75 -1.88
C LEU A 225 -20.90 -19.09 -1.87
N PRO A 226 -21.69 -19.21 -2.95
CA PRO A 226 -23.05 -18.71 -2.95
C PRO A 226 -23.82 -19.45 -1.84
N ARG A 227 -24.22 -18.72 -0.79
CA ARG A 227 -24.92 -19.31 0.36
C ARG A 227 -26.22 -19.95 -0.11
N SER A 228 -26.28 -21.29 0.00
CA SER A 228 -27.50 -22.04 -0.19
C SER A 228 -28.60 -21.48 0.74
N ARG A 229 -29.81 -21.33 0.21
CA ARG A 229 -30.97 -20.78 0.94
C ARG A 229 -31.51 -21.78 1.96
N HIS A 230 -30.84 -21.93 3.10
CA HIS A 230 -31.45 -22.52 4.29
C HIS A 230 -31.22 -21.64 5.51
N GLY A 231 -32.31 -21.03 5.98
CA GLY A 231 -32.34 -20.44 7.30
C GLY A 231 -32.57 -21.52 8.35
N SER A 232 -31.84 -21.43 9.45
CA SER A 232 -32.15 -22.13 10.68
C SER A 232 -31.96 -21.14 11.83
N VAL A 233 -33.07 -20.70 12.42
CA VAL A 233 -33.06 -20.05 13.72
C VAL A 233 -32.57 -21.07 14.74
N SER A 234 -31.67 -20.67 15.63
CA SER A 234 -31.52 -21.32 16.93
C SER A 234 -31.04 -20.28 17.94
N SER A 235 -31.86 -20.06 18.96
CA SER A 235 -31.41 -19.50 20.22
C SER A 235 -30.42 -20.45 20.88
N ASP A 236 -29.47 -19.95 21.65
CA ASP A 236 -29.59 -20.12 23.11
C ASP A 236 -28.57 -19.26 23.88
N ARG A 237 -28.98 -18.93 25.10
CA ARG A 237 -28.13 -18.36 26.16
C ARG A 237 -27.80 -19.50 27.12
N THR A 238 -26.56 -19.59 27.61
CA THR A 238 -26.26 -19.67 29.07
C THR A 238 -24.75 -19.76 29.39
N ASN A 239 -24.30 -18.82 30.22
CA ASN A 239 -23.48 -18.99 31.42
C ASN A 239 -22.37 -20.08 31.57
N SER A 240 -21.16 -19.53 31.81
CA SER A 240 -20.32 -19.73 33.02
C SER A 240 -19.42 -20.96 33.24
N THR A 241 -18.12 -20.62 33.35
CA THR A 241 -17.12 -21.04 34.38
C THR A 241 -16.45 -22.43 34.38
N SER A 242 -15.19 -22.39 34.84
CA SER A 242 -14.32 -23.50 35.30
C SER A 242 -13.74 -24.44 34.23
N SER A 243 -12.62 -25.14 34.44
CA SER A 243 -11.32 -24.80 35.08
C SER A 243 -10.35 -25.98 34.83
N ALA A 244 -9.04 -25.71 34.83
CA ALA A 244 -7.93 -26.67 35.02
C ALA A 244 -7.83 -27.92 34.10
N GLY A 245 -6.64 -28.17 33.53
CA GLY A 245 -6.42 -29.37 32.71
C GLY A 245 -5.03 -29.48 32.05
N THR A 246 -3.94 -29.27 32.80
CA THR A 246 -2.60 -29.64 32.33
C THR A 246 -2.46 -31.17 32.28
N PRO A 247 -1.71 -31.73 31.32
CA PRO A 247 -0.45 -32.35 31.75
C PRO A 247 0.74 -32.21 30.78
N GLN A 248 1.92 -32.03 31.39
CA GLN A 248 3.23 -32.65 31.08
C GLN A 248 3.77 -32.59 29.63
N LYS A 249 4.84 -31.81 29.40
CA LYS A 249 6.26 -32.20 29.55
C LYS A 249 6.76 -33.28 28.58
N ALA A 250 7.55 -32.85 27.59
CA ALA A 250 8.74 -33.56 27.16
C ALA A 250 9.85 -32.50 26.96
N SER A 251 11.03 -32.75 27.54
CA SER A 251 12.17 -31.82 27.57
C SER A 251 13.44 -32.59 27.23
N PHE A 252 14.26 -32.07 26.32
CA PHE A 252 15.62 -32.57 26.09
C PHE A 252 16.66 -31.44 26.09
N PHE A 253 17.67 -31.64 26.94
CA PHE A 253 18.97 -30.97 27.00
C PHE A 253 20.01 -31.86 26.27
N ILE A 254 21.20 -31.44 25.84
CA ILE A 254 21.90 -30.13 25.87
C ILE A 254 22.88 -30.09 24.67
N GLY A 255 23.43 -28.93 24.32
CA GLY A 255 24.60 -28.89 23.40
C GLY A 255 24.98 -27.49 22.93
N ALA A 256 25.99 -26.90 23.57
CA ALA A 256 26.72 -25.74 23.05
C ALA A 256 28.05 -26.22 22.46
N ASP A 257 28.53 -25.59 21.38
CA ASP A 257 29.73 -24.74 21.43
C ASP A 257 30.18 -24.24 20.03
N GLU A 258 30.69 -23.02 20.10
CA GLU A 258 31.56 -22.18 19.25
C GLU A 258 32.06 -22.60 17.84
N ASP A 259 31.93 -21.62 16.94
CA ASP A 259 32.94 -21.04 16.03
C ASP A 259 33.18 -21.40 14.55
N GLU A 260 33.43 -20.29 13.84
CA GLU A 260 34.12 -20.02 12.57
C GLU A 260 33.78 -20.66 11.19
N LYS A 261 33.64 -19.70 10.25
CA LYS A 261 34.19 -19.62 8.87
C LYS A 261 33.39 -20.09 7.64
N GLU A 262 33.40 -19.12 6.72
CA GLU A 262 33.01 -19.10 5.31
C GLU A 262 33.14 -20.40 4.52
N ARG A 263 32.12 -20.68 3.70
CA ARG A 263 32.34 -21.13 2.31
C ARG A 263 31.20 -20.71 1.39
N SER A 264 31.58 -20.35 0.17
CA SER A 264 30.70 -19.86 -0.88
C SER A 264 29.77 -20.96 -1.42
N GLY A 265 28.48 -20.64 -1.51
CA GLY A 265 27.47 -21.52 -2.11
C GLY A 265 26.53 -20.69 -2.99
N SER A 266 26.81 -20.67 -4.30
CA SER A 266 25.93 -19.99 -5.27
C SER A 266 24.63 -20.78 -5.45
N PHE A 267 23.52 -20.24 -4.94
CA PHE A 267 22.18 -20.72 -5.26
C PHE A 267 21.30 -19.53 -5.62
N GLY A 268 20.78 -19.56 -6.86
CA GLY A 268 20.03 -18.46 -7.45
C GLY A 268 18.75 -18.16 -6.67
N SER A 269 18.61 -16.92 -6.21
CA SER A 269 17.37 -16.43 -5.62
C SER A 269 16.41 -15.97 -6.73
N PRO A 270 15.14 -16.42 -6.75
CA PRO A 270 14.17 -15.97 -7.73
C PRO A 270 13.82 -14.49 -7.52
N SER A 271 14.02 -13.66 -8.53
CA SER A 271 13.82 -12.21 -8.47
C SER A 271 12.36 -11.82 -8.75
N THR A 272 11.58 -11.66 -7.68
CA THR A 272 10.23 -11.05 -7.72
C THR A 272 10.15 -9.90 -6.70
N GLY A 273 9.92 -8.64 -7.02
CA GLY A 273 9.80 -8.01 -8.34
C GLY A 273 9.51 -6.51 -8.16
N ASN A 274 10.55 -5.69 -8.02
CA ASN A 274 10.39 -4.22 -7.93
C ASN A 274 10.06 -3.68 -9.32
N SER A 275 8.78 -3.34 -9.56
CA SER A 275 8.29 -2.95 -10.89
C SER A 275 9.02 -1.72 -11.44
N SER A 276 9.85 -1.94 -12.46
CA SER A 276 10.43 -0.88 -13.27
C SER A 276 9.33 -0.04 -13.91
N VAL A 277 9.54 1.28 -14.02
CA VAL A 277 8.63 2.13 -14.81
C VAL A 277 8.75 1.89 -16.32
N LEU A 278 9.77 1.20 -16.80
CA LEU A 278 9.96 0.91 -18.23
C LEU A 278 8.83 0.02 -18.76
N LEU A 279 8.30 0.35 -19.94
CA LEU A 279 7.23 -0.41 -20.59
C LEU A 279 7.68 -1.78 -21.12
N ARG A 280 9.00 -1.91 -21.37
CA ARG A 280 9.69 -3.13 -21.76
C ARG A 280 11.18 -3.02 -21.40
N PRO A 281 11.93 -4.12 -21.35
CA PRO A 281 13.39 -4.08 -21.35
C PRO A 281 13.94 -3.28 -22.56
N VAL A 282 15.04 -2.57 -22.33
CA VAL A 282 15.79 -1.79 -23.34
C VAL A 282 17.27 -2.12 -23.14
N THR A 283 17.98 -2.50 -24.20
CA THR A 283 19.39 -2.91 -24.12
C THR A 283 20.34 -1.73 -24.35
N LEU A 284 21.60 -1.91 -23.95
CA LEU A 284 22.68 -0.96 -24.25
C LEU A 284 22.84 -0.75 -25.77
N ASP A 285 22.78 -1.84 -26.55
CA ASP A 285 22.88 -1.80 -28.00
C ASP A 285 21.74 -1.00 -28.65
N GLU A 286 20.52 -1.07 -28.11
CA GLU A 286 19.40 -0.26 -28.59
C GLU A 286 19.63 1.24 -28.33
N LEU A 287 20.20 1.61 -27.18
CA LEU A 287 20.48 3.01 -26.87
C LEU A 287 21.64 3.58 -27.68
N ARG A 288 22.66 2.75 -27.95
CA ARG A 288 23.82 3.06 -28.81
C ARG A 288 23.42 3.18 -30.29
N ASN A 289 22.86 2.10 -30.85
CA ASN A 289 22.55 1.94 -32.27
C ASN A 289 21.07 2.23 -32.55
N ASN A 290 20.55 3.33 -31.99
CA ASN A 290 19.12 3.59 -31.90
C ASN A 290 18.38 3.85 -33.23
N GLN A 291 19.08 4.00 -34.37
CA GLN A 291 18.50 4.31 -35.69
C GLN A 291 17.53 5.52 -35.67
N GLY A 292 17.74 6.50 -34.79
CA GLY A 292 16.85 7.66 -34.61
C GLY A 292 15.67 7.44 -33.66
N ARG A 293 15.47 6.23 -33.11
CA ARG A 293 14.42 5.92 -32.12
C ARG A 293 14.58 6.68 -30.80
N TYR A 294 15.80 7.08 -30.45
CA TYR A 294 16.09 7.86 -29.25
C TYR A 294 16.72 9.20 -29.62
N THR A 295 16.22 10.27 -29.00
CA THR A 295 16.76 11.63 -29.12
C THR A 295 17.57 11.97 -27.88
N GLN A 296 18.73 12.59 -28.08
CA GLN A 296 19.59 13.06 -27.01
C GLN A 296 19.16 14.48 -26.57
N LYS A 297 19.08 14.73 -25.26
CA LYS A 297 18.89 16.09 -24.70
C LYS A 297 19.91 16.35 -23.61
N HIS A 298 20.48 17.55 -23.62
CA HIS A 298 21.33 18.06 -22.55
C HIS A 298 20.44 18.79 -21.53
N ILE A 299 20.61 18.48 -20.25
CA ILE A 299 19.86 19.09 -19.15
C ILE A 299 20.85 19.53 -18.07
N ARG A 300 20.77 20.80 -17.66
CA ARG A 300 21.47 21.33 -16.49
C ARG A 300 20.46 21.49 -15.36
N ILE A 301 20.78 20.95 -14.19
CA ILE A 301 19.93 20.96 -13.01
C ILE A 301 20.73 21.64 -11.90
N VAL A 302 20.13 22.67 -11.29
CA VAL A 302 20.64 23.29 -10.06
C VAL A 302 19.91 22.65 -8.90
N SER A 303 20.60 22.16 -7.88
CA SER A 303 19.95 21.52 -6.73
C SER A 303 19.19 22.51 -5.86
N ASP A 304 18.24 22.01 -5.07
CA ASP A 304 17.68 22.70 -3.92
C ASP A 304 18.31 22.19 -2.60
N ALA A 305 17.73 22.55 -1.45
CA ALA A 305 18.18 22.11 -0.14
C ALA A 305 17.94 20.60 0.15
N VAL A 306 17.25 19.88 -0.74
CA VAL A 306 16.93 18.44 -0.62
C VAL A 306 17.72 17.61 -1.65
N GLY A 307 18.06 18.19 -2.79
CA GLY A 307 18.93 17.61 -3.81
C GLY A 307 18.47 17.96 -5.22
N TYR A 308 18.45 16.97 -6.12
CA TYR A 308 18.07 17.18 -7.52
C TYR A 308 16.61 16.85 -7.85
N GLY A 309 15.85 16.21 -6.94
CA GLY A 309 14.43 15.91 -7.14
C GLY A 309 14.14 14.80 -8.18
N MET A 310 14.99 13.77 -8.27
CA MET A 310 14.78 12.60 -9.13
C MET A 310 15.34 11.32 -8.50
N VAL A 311 14.86 10.15 -8.92
CA VAL A 311 15.45 8.84 -8.59
C VAL A 311 15.88 8.12 -9.87
N VAL A 312 17.07 7.53 -9.84
CA VAL A 312 17.60 6.68 -10.92
C VAL A 312 17.58 5.20 -10.53
N ARG A 313 17.29 4.32 -11.49
CA ARG A 313 17.29 2.85 -11.35
C ARG A 313 17.86 2.20 -12.62
N GLY A 314 18.19 0.92 -12.54
CA GLY A 314 18.78 0.14 -13.65
C GLY A 314 20.17 -0.40 -13.30
N ASP A 315 20.59 -1.42 -14.03
CA ASP A 315 21.82 -2.19 -13.79
C ASP A 315 22.71 -2.18 -15.04
N GLY A 316 22.77 -1.02 -15.71
CA GLY A 316 23.33 -0.87 -17.06
C GLY A 316 22.33 -1.30 -18.15
N PRO A 317 21.52 -0.39 -18.75
CA PRO A 317 21.53 1.06 -18.60
C PRO A 317 20.72 1.60 -17.41
N THR A 318 21.14 2.75 -16.91
CA THR A 318 20.42 3.50 -15.87
C THR A 318 19.37 4.45 -16.47
N TYR A 319 18.21 4.56 -15.83
CA TYR A 319 17.07 5.37 -16.24
C TYR A 319 16.40 6.12 -15.08
N ILE A 320 15.64 7.17 -15.40
CA ILE A 320 14.86 7.96 -14.45
C ILE A 320 13.62 7.18 -14.01
N GLN A 321 13.58 6.75 -12.75
CA GLN A 321 12.47 6.02 -12.12
C GLN A 321 11.38 6.96 -11.62
N THR A 322 11.75 8.07 -10.99
CA THR A 322 10.80 9.12 -10.53
C THR A 322 11.39 10.51 -10.77
N VAL A 323 10.51 11.51 -10.82
CA VAL A 323 10.85 12.93 -10.80
C VAL A 323 9.85 13.61 -9.87
N ASP A 324 10.34 14.39 -8.90
CA ASP A 324 9.50 15.01 -7.89
C ASP A 324 8.72 16.19 -8.49
N PRO A 325 7.38 16.21 -8.43
CA PRO A 325 6.59 17.30 -9.01
C PRO A 325 6.93 18.65 -8.37
N GLY A 326 7.42 19.59 -9.18
CA GLY A 326 7.88 20.90 -8.72
C GLY A 326 9.33 20.94 -8.22
N GLY A 327 10.02 19.79 -8.13
CA GLY A 327 11.44 19.71 -7.78
C GLY A 327 12.38 20.13 -8.93
N PRO A 328 13.69 20.27 -8.66
CA PRO A 328 14.62 20.87 -9.62
C PRO A 328 14.76 20.11 -10.94
N ALA A 329 14.77 18.76 -10.90
CA ALA A 329 14.76 17.94 -12.11
C ALA A 329 13.50 18.14 -12.97
N ALA A 330 12.32 18.30 -12.34
CA ALA A 330 11.09 18.61 -13.06
C ALA A 330 11.19 19.98 -13.75
N ALA A 331 11.69 20.99 -13.04
CA ALA A 331 11.91 22.34 -13.58
C ALA A 331 12.91 22.35 -14.75
N ALA A 332 13.96 21.53 -14.69
CA ALA A 332 14.92 21.34 -15.78
C ALA A 332 14.38 20.47 -16.95
N GLY A 333 13.18 19.91 -16.80
CA GLY A 333 12.49 19.11 -17.82
C GLY A 333 13.00 17.67 -17.95
N VAL A 334 13.50 17.08 -16.85
CA VAL A 334 13.71 15.64 -16.70
C VAL A 334 12.34 14.96 -16.60
N LYS A 335 12.22 13.75 -17.15
CA LYS A 335 10.99 12.95 -17.18
C LYS A 335 11.30 11.48 -16.88
N VAL A 336 10.34 10.82 -16.24
CA VAL A 336 10.35 9.38 -16.00
C VAL A 336 10.54 8.60 -17.32
N ARG A 337 11.25 7.46 -17.28
CA ARG A 337 11.64 6.60 -18.42
C ARG A 337 12.72 7.15 -19.36
N GLN A 338 13.32 8.30 -19.08
CA GLN A 338 14.51 8.75 -19.81
C GLN A 338 15.74 7.94 -19.35
N PHE A 339 16.64 7.58 -20.25
CA PHE A 339 17.90 6.91 -19.91
C PHE A 339 19.01 7.93 -19.68
N VAL A 340 19.93 7.65 -18.76
CA VAL A 340 21.08 8.51 -18.46
C VAL A 340 22.27 8.01 -19.29
N LYS A 341 22.72 8.81 -20.25
CA LYS A 341 23.89 8.50 -21.08
C LYS A 341 25.17 9.07 -20.49
N ALA A 342 25.14 10.30 -19.98
CA ALA A 342 26.31 10.91 -19.36
C ALA A 342 25.92 11.80 -18.19
N VAL A 343 26.83 11.94 -17.22
CA VAL A 343 26.70 12.80 -16.04
C VAL A 343 27.99 13.59 -15.88
N ASN A 344 27.88 14.92 -15.79
CA ASN A 344 28.99 15.84 -15.59
C ASN A 344 30.16 15.64 -16.60
N GLY A 345 29.84 15.21 -17.82
CA GLY A 345 30.79 14.94 -18.90
C GLY A 345 31.32 13.50 -18.99
N THR A 346 31.11 12.68 -17.95
CA THR A 346 31.44 11.25 -17.97
C THR A 346 30.32 10.45 -18.63
N ASP A 347 30.61 9.61 -19.63
CA ASP A 347 29.63 8.63 -20.13
C ASP A 347 29.40 7.56 -19.05
N VAL A 348 28.13 7.27 -18.78
CA VAL A 348 27.68 6.35 -17.75
C VAL A 348 26.68 5.32 -18.28
N LEU A 349 26.57 5.18 -19.60
CA LEU A 349 25.47 4.43 -20.22
C LEU A 349 25.46 2.95 -19.80
N GLU A 350 26.64 2.35 -19.59
CA GLU A 350 26.81 0.97 -19.13
C GLU A 350 26.72 0.81 -17.60
N LEU A 351 26.72 1.90 -16.83
CA LEU A 351 26.83 1.85 -15.38
C LEU A 351 25.49 1.59 -14.69
N GLY A 352 25.56 0.86 -13.58
CA GLY A 352 24.44 0.65 -12.67
C GLY A 352 24.09 1.91 -11.88
N HIS A 353 22.83 2.00 -11.44
CA HIS A 353 22.28 3.18 -10.76
C HIS A 353 23.10 3.66 -9.54
N GLN A 354 23.76 2.76 -8.82
CA GLN A 354 24.63 3.10 -7.68
C GLN A 354 25.86 3.91 -8.09
N GLU A 355 26.44 3.61 -9.26
CA GLU A 355 27.61 4.32 -9.78
C GLU A 355 27.19 5.63 -10.44
N VAL A 356 26.12 5.62 -11.22
CA VAL A 356 25.49 6.84 -11.75
C VAL A 356 25.15 7.83 -10.64
N ALA A 357 24.64 7.36 -9.51
CA ALA A 357 24.38 8.21 -8.34
C ALA A 357 25.66 8.87 -7.80
N LYS A 358 26.82 8.18 -7.78
CA LYS A 358 28.10 8.79 -7.39
C LYS A 358 28.48 9.94 -8.34
N HIS A 359 28.33 9.76 -9.65
CA HIS A 359 28.61 10.83 -10.63
C HIS A 359 27.64 12.01 -10.51
N ILE A 360 26.37 11.77 -10.17
CA ILE A 360 25.37 12.84 -9.94
C ILE A 360 25.72 13.64 -8.68
N LEU A 361 26.11 12.96 -7.60
CA LEU A 361 26.41 13.55 -6.29
C LEU A 361 27.82 14.14 -6.17
N ALA A 362 28.71 13.90 -7.15
CA ALA A 362 30.08 14.43 -7.18
C ALA A 362 30.13 15.98 -7.19
N ASN A 363 29.11 16.62 -7.78
CA ASN A 363 28.89 18.06 -7.68
C ASN A 363 27.64 18.30 -6.84
N GLN A 364 27.73 19.12 -5.79
CA GLN A 364 26.62 19.31 -4.84
C GLN A 364 25.59 20.36 -5.27
N GLU A 365 25.96 21.32 -6.13
CA GLU A 365 25.08 22.43 -6.56
C GLU A 365 24.49 22.26 -7.97
N VAL A 366 25.23 21.61 -8.88
CA VAL A 366 24.89 21.54 -10.32
C VAL A 366 25.20 20.17 -10.88
N CYS A 367 24.19 19.55 -11.49
CA CYS A 367 24.32 18.30 -12.25
C CYS A 367 24.01 18.55 -13.73
N ASN A 368 24.94 18.20 -14.61
CA ASN A 368 24.74 18.22 -16.06
C ASN A 368 24.48 16.79 -16.56
N LEU A 369 23.27 16.53 -17.04
CA LEU A 369 22.88 15.25 -17.61
C LEU A 369 22.84 15.30 -19.13
N VAL A 370 23.28 14.21 -19.76
CA VAL A 370 22.91 13.85 -21.12
C VAL A 370 21.93 12.70 -21.02
N ILE A 371 20.69 12.95 -21.42
CA ILE A 371 19.61 11.97 -21.38
C ILE A 371 19.23 11.49 -22.78
N LEU A 372 18.77 10.24 -22.87
CA LEU A 372 18.13 9.67 -24.05
C LEU A 372 16.63 9.50 -23.78
N GLN A 373 15.81 10.07 -24.63
CA GLN A 373 14.35 9.92 -24.59
C GLN A 373 13.85 9.34 -25.90
N HIS A 374 12.84 8.47 -25.84
CA HIS A 374 12.23 7.91 -27.06
C HIS A 374 11.70 9.06 -27.92
N GLY A 375 12.10 9.11 -29.19
CA GLY A 375 11.55 10.05 -30.16
C GLY A 375 10.05 9.81 -30.30
N ARG A 376 9.26 10.90 -30.30
CA ARG A 376 7.92 10.82 -30.88
C ARG A 376 8.10 10.66 -32.38
N MET A 377 7.56 9.58 -32.96
CA MET A 377 7.18 9.67 -34.37
C MET A 377 6.10 10.76 -34.43
N LEU A 378 6.32 11.76 -35.28
CA LEU A 378 5.38 12.84 -35.56
C LEU A 378 4.22 12.32 -36.40
#